data_AF-A0A662SYV9-F1
#
_entry.id   AF-A0A662SYV9-F1
#
_cell.length_a   1.000
_cell.length_b   1.000
_cell.length_c   1.000
_cell.angle_alpha   90.00
_cell.angle_beta   90.00
_cell.angle_gamma   90.00
#
_symmetry.space_group_name_H-M   'P 1'
#
loop_
_entity.id
_entity.type
_entity.pdbx_description
1 polymer ?
#
loop_
_entity_poly.entity_id
_entity_poly.type
_entity_poly.pdbx_seq_one_letter_code
_entity_poly.pdbx_strand_id
1 'polypeptide(L)'
;MAVCEVCGSLPAKYVCQRCGSRVCRLDYDPASGLCSRCLSSTGLSRQAIPAGVKLMLLGFLLMFTGFILMFMGALEAGAAGGAVVIFPIPLVFYSGEGGAILALIALVIAFIMVVFTLVWWRSLEGVKL
;
A
#
# COMPACT_ATOMS: atom_id res chain seq x y z
N MET A 1 28.36 21.08 -36.17
CA MET A 1 27.74 19.84 -35.63
C MET A 1 27.49 20.04 -34.15
N ALA A 2 26.24 19.88 -33.68
CA ALA A 2 25.93 20.04 -32.26
C ALA A 2 26.32 18.76 -31.49
N VAL A 3 27.01 18.93 -30.37
CA VAL A 3 27.35 17.83 -29.45
C VAL A 3 26.21 17.61 -28.46
N CYS A 4 26.15 16.43 -27.85
CA CYS A 4 25.19 16.10 -26.81
C CYS A 4 25.37 17.02 -25.60
N GLU A 5 24.30 17.66 -25.15
CA GLU A 5 24.31 18.56 -23.98
C GLU A 5 24.31 17.80 -22.64
N VAL A 6 24.13 16.47 -22.68
CA VAL A 6 24.19 15.60 -21.50
C VAL A 6 25.59 15.02 -21.31
N CYS A 7 26.19 14.40 -22.33
CA CYS A 7 27.50 13.76 -22.23
C CYS A 7 28.68 14.54 -22.85
N GLY A 8 28.43 15.56 -23.68
CA GLY A 8 29.47 16.43 -24.26
C GLY A 8 30.40 15.78 -25.30
N SER A 9 30.29 14.47 -25.54
CA SER A 9 31.28 13.71 -26.33
C SER A 9 30.74 13.19 -27.66
N LEU A 10 29.45 12.84 -27.74
CA LEU A 10 28.83 12.31 -28.96
C LEU A 10 28.06 13.39 -29.73
N PRO A 11 27.90 13.25 -31.08
CA PRO A 11 27.05 14.13 -31.86
C PRO A 11 25.58 13.96 -31.46
N ALA A 12 24.88 15.08 -31.29
CA ALA A 12 23.46 15.08 -30.97
C ALA A 12 22.64 14.70 -32.22
N LYS A 13 21.74 13.74 -32.06
CA LYS A 13 20.83 13.25 -33.12
C LYS A 13 19.35 13.41 -32.76
N TYR A 14 19.04 13.58 -31.48
CA TYR A 14 17.68 13.65 -30.95
C TYR A 14 17.50 14.92 -30.11
N VAL A 15 16.25 15.34 -29.91
CA VAL A 15 15.89 16.50 -29.08
C VAL A 15 14.91 16.04 -28.01
N CYS A 16 15.20 16.34 -26.74
CA CYS A 16 14.30 16.01 -25.63
C CYS A 16 13.01 16.85 -25.74
N GLN A 17 11.85 16.19 -25.72
CA GLN A 17 10.56 16.88 -25.85
C GLN A 17 10.20 17.77 -24.64
N ARG A 18 10.85 17.56 -23.50
CA ARG A 18 10.55 18.31 -22.26
C ARG A 18 11.42 19.55 -22.07
N CYS A 19 12.73 19.43 -22.23
CA CYS A 19 13.68 20.52 -21.99
C CYS A 19 14.28 21.11 -23.27
N GLY A 20 13.99 20.53 -24.44
CA GLY A 20 14.54 20.99 -25.72
C GLY A 20 16.03 20.70 -25.92
N SER A 21 16.69 20.00 -24.98
CA SER A 21 18.12 19.72 -25.06
C SER A 21 18.47 18.76 -26.19
N ARG A 22 19.57 19.02 -26.91
CA ARG A 22 20.08 18.15 -27.98
C ARG A 22 20.88 16.99 -27.40
N VAL A 23 20.45 15.76 -27.66
CA VAL A 23 20.99 14.53 -27.05
C VAL A 23 21.43 13.48 -28.07
N CYS A 24 22.40 12.67 -27.69
CA CYS A 24 22.86 11.52 -28.47
C CYS A 24 21.92 10.31 -28.29
N ARG A 25 22.16 9.26 -29.06
CA ARG A 25 21.45 7.96 -28.96
C ARG A 25 21.47 7.34 -27.55
N LEU A 26 22.54 7.56 -26.78
CA LEU A 26 22.73 6.92 -25.48
C LEU A 26 21.96 7.64 -24.36
N ASP A 27 21.88 8.96 -24.44
CA ASP A 27 21.23 9.80 -23.43
C ASP A 27 19.73 10.06 -23.72
N TYR A 28 19.21 9.51 -24.81
CA TYR A 28 17.82 9.65 -25.25
C TYR A 28 17.07 8.34 -25.07
N ASP A 29 15.95 8.39 -24.35
CA ASP A 29 15.06 7.25 -24.20
C ASP A 29 13.95 7.31 -25.27
N PRO A 30 13.93 6.39 -26.26
CA PRO A 30 12.97 6.42 -27.35
C PRO A 30 11.54 6.08 -26.90
N ALA A 31 11.37 5.40 -25.76
CA ALA A 31 10.05 5.05 -25.24
C ALA A 31 9.33 6.26 -24.64
N SER A 32 10.03 7.09 -23.87
CA SER A 32 9.47 8.30 -23.25
C SER A 32 9.68 9.58 -24.06
N GLY A 33 10.59 9.60 -25.03
CA GLY A 33 10.96 10.81 -25.78
C GLY A 33 11.75 11.83 -24.95
N LEU A 34 12.34 11.39 -23.83
CA LEU A 34 13.04 12.24 -22.85
C LEU A 34 14.54 11.96 -22.81
N CYS A 35 15.32 12.97 -22.39
CA CYS A 35 16.72 12.75 -22.03
C CYS A 35 16.86 12.11 -20.65
N SER A 36 17.98 11.44 -20.38
CA SER A 36 18.27 10.78 -19.10
C SER A 36 18.10 11.69 -17.87
N ARG A 37 18.38 13.00 -18.00
CA ARG A 37 18.12 14.01 -16.94
C ARG A 37 16.64 14.25 -16.70
N CYS A 38 15.85 14.37 -17.77
CA CYS A 38 14.40 14.53 -17.65
C CYS A 38 13.76 13.24 -17.16
N LEU A 39 14.24 12.08 -17.62
CA LEU A 39 13.77 10.76 -17.20
C LEU A 39 14.01 10.52 -15.71
N SER A 40 15.19 10.87 -15.20
CA SER A 40 15.49 10.76 -13.77
C SER A 40 14.61 11.67 -12.91
N SER A 41 14.28 12.87 -13.41
CA SER A 41 13.32 13.76 -12.73
C SER A 41 11.86 13.30 -12.80
N THR A 42 11.48 12.46 -13.78
CA THR A 42 10.12 11.89 -13.86
C THR A 42 9.97 10.57 -13.10
N GLY A 43 11.05 9.82 -12.87
CA GLY A 43 10.92 8.37 -12.73
C GLY A 43 11.52 7.70 -11.49
N LEU A 44 12.32 8.35 -10.66
CA LEU A 44 12.84 7.72 -9.43
C LEU A 44 13.03 8.75 -8.32
N SER A 45 11.94 9.41 -7.91
CA SER A 45 11.80 9.61 -6.47
C SER A 45 11.94 8.22 -5.87
N ARG A 46 12.95 8.00 -5.02
CA ARG A 46 12.88 6.91 -4.04
C ARG A 46 11.45 6.94 -3.54
N GLN A 47 10.65 5.92 -3.86
CA GLN A 47 9.44 5.64 -3.12
C GLN A 47 9.94 5.27 -1.71
N ALA A 48 10.34 6.30 -0.95
CA ALA A 48 10.23 6.31 0.47
C ALA A 48 8.75 6.00 0.67
N ILE A 49 8.48 4.73 0.99
CA ILE A 49 7.17 4.24 1.39
C ILE A 49 6.56 5.38 2.19
N PRO A 50 5.46 6.00 1.70
CA PRO A 50 4.95 7.22 2.31
C PRO A 50 4.82 6.92 3.79
N ALA A 51 5.36 7.78 4.66
CA ALA A 51 5.45 7.49 6.08
C ALA A 51 4.10 7.02 6.64
N GLY A 52 2.99 7.54 6.09
CA GLY A 52 1.63 7.07 6.34
C GLY A 52 1.40 5.56 6.12
N VAL A 53 1.89 4.96 5.04
CA VAL A 53 1.74 3.51 4.78
C VAL A 53 2.55 2.68 5.77
N LYS A 54 3.75 3.13 6.17
CA LYS A 54 4.54 2.48 7.22
C LYS A 54 3.83 2.53 8.57
N LEU A 55 3.26 3.69 8.95
CA LEU A 55 2.48 3.82 10.18
C LEU A 55 1.17 3.01 10.13
N MET A 56 0.52 2.94 8.97
CA MET A 56 -0.70 2.15 8.77
C MET A 56 -0.42 0.64 8.89
N LEU A 57 0.68 0.15 8.30
CA LEU A 57 1.13 -1.25 8.44
C LEU A 57 1.52 -1.58 9.88
N LEU A 58 2.19 -0.64 10.56
CA LEU A 58 2.54 -0.78 11.98
C LEU A 58 1.27 -0.87 12.83
N GLY A 59 0.28 -0.01 12.57
CA GLY A 59 -1.02 -0.04 13.25
C GLY A 59 -1.81 -1.32 12.99
N PHE A 60 -1.78 -1.84 11.76
CA PHE A 60 -2.38 -3.11 11.40
C PHE A 60 -1.74 -4.28 12.17
N LEU A 61 -0.41 -4.35 12.22
CA LEU A 61 0.32 -5.35 13.01
C LEU A 61 0.00 -5.27 14.51
N LEU A 62 -0.09 -4.07 15.06
CA LEU A 62 -0.48 -3.84 16.46
C LEU A 62 -1.92 -4.31 16.74
N MET A 63 -2.88 -3.97 15.88
CA MET A 63 -4.27 -4.42 15.98
C MET A 63 -4.37 -5.95 15.90
N PHE A 64 -3.67 -6.57 14.95
CA PHE A 64 -3.69 -8.01 14.76
C PHE A 64 -3.09 -8.74 15.97
N THR A 65 -2.00 -8.20 16.51
CA THR A 65 -1.36 -8.73 17.72
C THR A 65 -2.31 -8.63 18.92
N GLY A 66 -3.00 -7.50 19.10
CA GLY A 66 -4.01 -7.33 20.14
C GLY A 66 -5.17 -8.31 20.00
N PHE A 67 -5.63 -8.55 18.78
CA PHE A 67 -6.70 -9.51 18.50
C PHE A 67 -6.28 -10.94 18.82
N ILE A 68 -5.05 -11.34 18.45
CA ILE A 68 -4.50 -12.67 18.76
C ILE A 68 -4.39 -12.87 20.28
N LEU A 69 -3.93 -11.85 21.01
CA LEU A 69 -3.82 -11.89 22.47
C LEU A 69 -5.19 -12.04 23.15
N MET A 70 -6.18 -11.26 22.72
CA MET A 70 -7.56 -11.40 23.21
C MET A 70 -8.14 -12.78 22.89
N PHE A 71 -7.88 -13.30 21.68
CA PHE A 71 -8.34 -14.61 21.25
C PHE A 71 -7.71 -15.73 22.08
N MET A 72 -6.39 -15.69 22.32
CA MET A 72 -5.71 -16.64 23.20
C MET A 72 -6.25 -16.59 24.63
N GLY A 73 -6.47 -15.40 25.20
CA GLY A 73 -7.06 -15.26 26.53
C GLY A 73 -8.50 -15.82 26.60
N ALA A 74 -9.28 -15.65 25.54
CA ALA A 74 -10.63 -16.21 25.46
C ALA A 74 -10.64 -17.75 25.36
N LEU A 75 -9.60 -18.35 24.75
CA LEU A 75 -9.46 -19.81 24.66
C LEU A 75 -9.07 -20.44 26.01
N GLU A 76 -8.23 -19.78 26.81
CA GLU A 76 -7.85 -20.28 28.14
C GLU A 76 -8.94 -20.07 29.20
N ALA A 77 -9.76 -19.02 29.06
CA ALA A 77 -10.90 -18.74 29.95
C ALA A 77 -12.10 -19.69 29.74
N GLY A 78 -11.85 -20.92 29.32
CA GLY A 78 -12.83 -21.93 28.91
C GLY A 78 -14.18 -21.83 29.62
N ALA A 79 -15.25 -21.68 28.81
CA ALA A 79 -16.64 -21.89 29.18
C ALA A 79 -17.19 -21.06 30.37
N ALA A 80 -16.83 -19.78 30.51
CA ALA A 80 -17.62 -18.85 31.31
C ALA A 80 -18.49 -17.97 30.39
N GLY A 81 -19.65 -18.51 29.98
CA GLY A 81 -20.69 -17.74 29.33
C GLY A 81 -21.07 -16.54 30.18
N GLY A 82 -20.80 -15.34 29.68
CA GLY A 82 -21.06 -14.09 30.37
C GLY A 82 -21.55 -13.05 29.36
N ALA A 83 -22.85 -13.04 29.11
CA ALA A 83 -23.51 -11.94 28.41
C ALA A 83 -23.60 -10.74 29.36
N VAL A 84 -22.63 -9.84 29.29
CA VAL A 84 -22.72 -8.55 29.98
C VAL A 84 -23.17 -7.51 28.95
N VAL A 85 -24.47 -7.19 29.00
CA VAL A 85 -25.05 -6.08 28.22
C VAL A 85 -24.65 -4.78 28.91
N ILE A 86 -23.58 -4.14 28.42
CA ILE A 86 -23.26 -2.75 28.78
C ILE A 86 -23.79 -1.86 27.66
N PHE A 87 -24.96 -1.27 27.90
CA PHE A 87 -25.52 -0.22 27.06
C PHE A 87 -24.53 0.97 27.02
N PRO A 88 -24.04 1.46 25.86
CA PRO A 88 -24.70 1.58 24.55
C PRO A 88 -23.96 0.95 23.35
N ILE A 89 -22.98 0.06 23.55
CA ILE A 89 -22.26 -0.61 22.44
C ILE A 89 -22.64 -2.10 22.45
N PRO A 90 -23.39 -2.61 21.45
CA PRO A 90 -23.77 -4.01 21.43
C PRO A 90 -22.59 -4.87 20.94
N LEU A 91 -21.75 -5.33 21.88
CA LEU A 91 -20.81 -6.42 21.65
C LEU A 91 -21.43 -7.72 22.18
N VAL A 92 -21.95 -8.53 21.26
CA VAL A 92 -22.56 -9.83 21.57
C VAL A 92 -21.44 -10.87 21.63
N PHE A 93 -21.11 -11.36 22.83
CA PHE A 93 -20.27 -12.53 23.02
C PHE A 93 -21.15 -13.78 23.12
N TYR A 94 -21.16 -14.59 22.06
CA TYR A 94 -21.93 -15.83 22.02
C TYR A 94 -21.12 -16.98 22.63
N SER A 95 -21.59 -17.52 23.75
CA SER A 95 -21.09 -18.77 24.35
C SER A 95 -22.06 -19.91 24.04
N GLY A 96 -21.77 -20.65 22.97
CA GLY A 96 -22.46 -21.89 22.61
C GLY A 96 -21.58 -22.74 21.69
N GLU A 97 -21.89 -24.02 21.52
CA GLU A 97 -21.25 -24.95 20.57
C GLU A 97 -21.37 -24.37 19.15
N GLY A 98 -20.36 -23.61 18.73
CA GLY A 98 -20.38 -22.83 17.49
C GLY A 98 -19.77 -21.43 17.58
N GLY A 99 -19.44 -20.94 18.79
CA GLY A 99 -18.76 -19.65 18.97
C GLY A 99 -17.41 -19.56 18.24
N ALA A 100 -16.66 -20.67 18.22
CA ALA A 100 -15.43 -20.77 17.43
C ALA A 100 -15.68 -20.63 15.91
N ILE A 101 -16.79 -21.18 15.42
CA ILE A 101 -17.18 -21.11 14.00
C ILE A 101 -17.58 -19.68 13.65
N LEU A 102 -18.38 -19.01 14.50
CA LEU A 102 -18.77 -17.61 14.30
C LEU A 102 -17.57 -16.65 14.40
N ALA A 103 -16.61 -16.91 15.30
CA ALA A 103 -15.37 -16.14 15.40
C ALA A 103 -14.49 -16.32 14.14
N LEU A 104 -14.39 -17.56 13.63
CA LEU A 104 -13.72 -17.84 12.35
C LEU A 104 -14.39 -17.12 11.18
N ILE A 105 -15.71 -17.13 11.11
CA ILE A 105 -16.48 -16.42 10.09
C ILE A 105 -16.24 -14.90 10.20
N ALA A 106 -16.28 -14.33 11.41
CA ALA A 106 -16.01 -12.91 11.63
C ALA A 106 -14.58 -12.52 11.23
N LEU A 107 -13.59 -13.36 11.54
CA LEU A 107 -12.19 -13.14 11.14
C LEU A 107 -12.02 -13.19 9.62
N VAL A 108 -12.66 -14.16 8.95
CA VAL A 108 -12.64 -14.27 7.48
C VAL A 108 -13.31 -13.04 6.85
N ILE A 109 -14.46 -12.60 7.37
CA ILE A 109 -15.15 -11.40 6.88
C ILE A 109 -14.29 -10.14 7.10
N ALA A 110 -13.67 -9.99 8.27
CA ALA A 110 -12.77 -8.88 8.56
C ALA A 110 -11.57 -8.87 7.60
N PHE A 111 -10.98 -10.04 7.34
CA PHE A 111 -9.88 -10.19 6.38
C PHE A 111 -10.32 -9.81 4.96
N ILE A 112 -11.49 -10.26 4.51
CA ILE A 112 -12.07 -9.89 3.20
C ILE A 112 -12.30 -8.38 3.11
N MET A 113 -12.88 -7.76 4.14
CA MET A 113 -13.13 -6.31 4.18
C MET A 113 -11.83 -5.50 4.11
N VAL A 114 -10.78 -5.94 4.81
CA VAL A 114 -9.45 -5.30 4.75
C VAL A 114 -8.83 -5.46 3.37
N VAL A 115 -8.86 -6.66 2.78
CA VAL A 115 -8.34 -6.87 1.42
C VAL A 115 -9.12 -6.05 0.40
N PHE A 116 -10.45 -6.02 0.53
CA PHE A 116 -11.32 -5.26 -0.35
C PHE A 116 -11.04 -3.76 -0.26
N THR A 117 -10.97 -3.20 0.95
CA THR A 117 -10.61 -1.79 1.15
C THR A 117 -9.21 -1.48 0.65
N LEU A 118 -8.21 -2.34 0.86
CA LEU A 118 -6.86 -2.15 0.31
C LEU A 118 -6.83 -2.18 -1.23
N VAL A 119 -7.55 -3.13 -1.86
CA VAL A 119 -7.66 -3.23 -3.32
C VAL A 119 -8.41 -2.02 -3.88
N TRP A 120 -9.49 -1.61 -3.22
CA TRP A 120 -10.29 -0.48 -3.64
C TRP A 120 -9.54 0.83 -3.47
N TRP A 121 -8.75 0.97 -2.41
CA TRP A 121 -7.88 2.12 -2.20
C TRP A 121 -6.78 2.21 -3.26
N ARG A 122 -6.15 1.07 -3.63
CA ARG A 122 -5.23 0.98 -4.76
C ARG A 122 -5.89 1.34 -6.10
N SER A 123 -7.18 0.99 -6.27
CA SER A 123 -7.95 1.36 -7.46
C SER A 123 -8.26 2.86 -7.52
N LEU A 124 -8.47 3.52 -6.38
CA LEU A 124 -8.69 4.97 -6.31
C LEU A 124 -7.40 5.77 -6.57
N GLU A 125 -6.23 5.26 -6.17
CA GLU A 125 -4.93 5.86 -6.51
C GLU A 125 -4.62 5.82 -8.03
N GLY A 126 -5.31 4.96 -8.78
CA GLY A 126 -5.24 4.90 -10.25
C GLY A 126 -6.13 5.92 -10.96
N VAL A 127 -7.14 6.48 -10.29
CA VAL A 127 -8.05 7.50 -10.82
C VAL A 127 -7.57 8.87 -10.33
N LYS A 128 -6.48 9.36 -10.92
CA LYS A 128 -6.04 10.74 -10.72
C LYS A 128 -7.03 11.66 -11.44
N LEU A 129 -7.87 12.35 -10.66
CA LEU A 129 -8.52 13.61 -11.06
C LEU A 129 -7.46 14.71 -11.24
#